data_AF-A0A948VN44-F1
#
_entry.id   AF-A0A948VN44-F1
#
_cell.length_a   1.000
_cell.length_b   1.000
_cell.length_c   1.000
_cell.angle_alpha   90.00
_cell.angle_beta   90.00
_cell.angle_gamma   90.00
#
_symmetry.space_group_name_H-M   'P 1'
#
loop_
_entity.id
_entity.type
_entity.pdbx_description
1 polymer ?
#
loop_
_entity_poly.entity_id
_entity_poly.type
_entity_poly.pdbx_seq_one_letter_code
_entity_poly.pdbx_strand_id
1 'polypeptide(L)'
;MIDAIIRGTLGDFGSALLDFYLNNALWINAILLLYAVFLLFAKQGYHKLVLAIKESLFESYGKEIQKKNENWFKKILERDEFDWQVIAKQTWIPIISTKRSLGFKVKSAGSLKKIFTSEKIKEIFQEE
;
A
#
# COMPACT_ATOMS: atom_id res chain seq x y z
N MET A 1 -34.01 7.27 -24.28
CA MET A 1 -34.63 8.19 -23.29
C MET A 1 -33.63 8.68 -22.26
N ILE A 2 -32.97 7.80 -21.50
CA ILE A 2 -31.96 8.20 -20.51
C ILE A 2 -30.80 8.96 -21.17
N ASP A 3 -30.32 8.50 -22.34
CA ASP A 3 -29.21 9.14 -23.05
C ASP A 3 -29.52 10.59 -23.51
N ALA A 4 -30.77 10.86 -23.90
CA ALA A 4 -31.23 12.20 -24.28
C ALA A 4 -31.37 13.13 -23.06
N ILE A 5 -31.77 12.58 -21.91
CA ILE A 5 -31.84 13.31 -20.64
C ILE A 5 -30.42 13.66 -20.15
N ILE A 6 -29.50 12.69 -20.18
CA ILE A 6 -28.09 12.87 -19.82
C ILE A 6 -27.47 13.96 -20.72
N ARG A 7 -27.56 13.83 -22.05
CA ARG A 7 -27.04 14.84 -23.00
C ARG A 7 -27.67 16.23 -22.79
N GLY A 8 -28.98 16.29 -22.53
CA GLY A 8 -29.68 17.56 -22.25
C GLY A 8 -29.24 18.24 -20.94
N THR A 9 -28.84 17.46 -19.92
CA THR A 9 -28.36 17.98 -18.62
C THR A 9 -26.86 18.34 -18.60
N LEU A 10 -26.06 17.69 -19.44
CA LEU A 10 -24.60 17.80 -19.46
C LEU A 10 -24.06 18.88 -20.42
N GLY A 11 -24.92 19.42 -21.29
CA GLY A 11 -24.54 20.35 -22.35
C GLY A 11 -23.58 19.73 -23.36
N ASP A 12 -23.04 20.55 -24.28
CA ASP A 12 -22.16 20.09 -25.35
C ASP A 12 -20.86 19.46 -24.82
N PHE A 13 -20.28 20.05 -23.77
CA PHE A 13 -19.05 19.54 -23.16
C PHE A 13 -19.26 18.18 -22.49
N GLY A 14 -20.31 18.03 -21.68
CA GLY A 14 -20.53 16.77 -20.98
C GLY A 14 -21.06 15.66 -21.90
N SER A 15 -21.75 16.01 -22.98
CA SER A 15 -22.08 15.07 -24.06
C SER A 15 -20.83 14.59 -24.80
N ALA A 16 -19.89 15.49 -25.11
CA ALA A 16 -18.61 15.11 -25.70
C ALA A 16 -17.77 14.21 -24.76
N LEU A 17 -17.78 14.47 -23.45
CA LEU A 17 -17.11 13.63 -22.45
C LEU A 17 -17.76 12.24 -22.34
N LEU A 18 -19.09 12.17 -22.38
CA LEU A 18 -19.83 10.91 -22.39
C LEU A 18 -19.53 10.09 -23.64
N ASP A 19 -19.55 10.73 -24.82
CA ASP A 19 -19.23 10.09 -26.09
C ASP A 19 -17.76 9.60 -26.11
N PHE A 20 -16.83 10.39 -25.56
CA PHE A 20 -15.45 9.96 -25.35
C PHE A 20 -15.36 8.73 -24.44
N TYR A 21 -16.08 8.72 -23.31
CA TYR A 21 -16.13 7.58 -22.41
C TYR A 21 -16.70 6.35 -23.09
N LEU A 22 -17.84 6.46 -23.77
CA LEU A 22 -18.50 5.35 -24.46
C LEU A 22 -17.60 4.77 -25.56
N ASN A 23 -16.94 5.62 -26.35
CA ASN A 23 -16.04 5.19 -27.42
C ASN A 23 -14.75 4.52 -26.88
N ASN A 24 -14.33 4.89 -25.67
CA ASN A 24 -13.11 4.35 -25.03
C ASN A 24 -13.41 3.44 -23.83
N ALA A 25 -14.67 3.04 -23.62
CA ALA A 25 -15.10 2.42 -22.36
C ALA A 25 -14.32 1.15 -22.06
N LEU A 26 -14.03 0.34 -23.08
CA LEU A 26 -13.23 -0.87 -22.96
C LEU A 26 -11.81 -0.55 -22.45
N TRP A 27 -11.14 0.45 -23.02
CA TRP A 27 -9.80 0.87 -22.60
C TRP A 27 -9.79 1.44 -21.19
N ILE A 28 -10.74 2.31 -20.87
CA ILE A 28 -10.87 2.91 -19.54
C ILE A 28 -11.07 1.82 -18.49
N ASN A 29 -12.01 0.90 -18.73
CA ASN A 29 -12.28 -0.21 -17.81
C ASN A 29 -11.09 -1.17 -17.71
N ALA A 30 -10.39 -1.46 -18.81
CA ALA A 30 -9.19 -2.28 -18.79
C ALA A 30 -8.08 -1.66 -17.94
N ILE A 31 -7.85 -0.34 -18.06
CA ILE A 31 -6.86 0.39 -17.24
C ILE A 31 -7.27 0.36 -15.75
N LEU A 32 -8.55 0.58 -15.44
CA LEU A 32 -9.06 0.53 -14.07
C LEU A 32 -8.91 -0.87 -13.46
N LEU A 33 -9.21 -1.92 -14.23
CA LEU A 33 -9.05 -3.30 -13.79
C LEU A 33 -7.57 -3.62 -13.56
N LEU A 34 -6.70 -3.26 -14.49
CA LEU A 34 -5.25 -3.44 -14.36
C LEU A 34 -4.72 -2.72 -13.11
N TYR A 35 -5.18 -1.49 -12.86
CA TYR A 35 -4.85 -0.73 -11.66
C TYR A 35 -5.30 -1.46 -10.39
N ALA A 36 -6.53 -1.98 -10.37
CA ALA A 36 -7.05 -2.74 -9.23
C ALA A 36 -6.20 -3.99 -8.96
N VAL A 37 -5.80 -4.71 -10.01
CA VAL A 37 -4.91 -5.87 -9.91
C VAL A 37 -3.56 -5.48 -9.30
N PHE A 38 -2.93 -4.42 -9.79
CA PHE A 38 -1.68 -3.91 -9.21
C PHE A 38 -1.85 -3.50 -7.74
N LEU A 39 -2.96 -2.85 -7.40
CA LEU A 39 -3.25 -2.45 -6.03
C LEU A 39 -3.43 -3.66 -5.10
N LEU A 40 -4.09 -4.72 -5.57
CA LEU A 40 -4.23 -5.97 -4.81
C LEU A 40 -2.87 -6.60 -4.54
N PHE A 41 -2.00 -6.72 -5.55
CA PHE A 41 -0.64 -7.21 -5.36
C PHE A 41 0.17 -6.32 -4.41
N ALA A 42 0.05 -5.00 -4.53
CA ALA A 42 0.72 -4.06 -3.63
C ALA A 42 0.27 -4.20 -2.17
N LYS A 43 -1.03 -4.47 -1.93
CA LYS A 43 -1.58 -4.74 -0.59
C LYS A 43 -1.12 -6.09 -0.03
N GLN A 44 -1.07 -7.12 -0.87
CA GLN A 44 -0.51 -8.42 -0.48
C GLN A 44 0.98 -8.30 -0.14
N GLY A 45 1.75 -7.54 -0.93
CA GLY A 45 3.15 -7.25 -0.66
C GLY A 45 3.35 -6.54 0.68
N TYR A 46 2.50 -5.56 0.99
CA TYR A 46 2.51 -4.89 2.29
C TYR A 46 2.25 -5.86 3.45
N HIS A 47 1.25 -6.75 3.32
CA HIS A 47 0.95 -7.73 4.36
C HIS A 47 2.12 -8.68 4.62
N LYS A 48 2.77 -9.19 3.57
CA LYS A 48 3.97 -10.03 3.70
C LYS A 48 5.12 -9.30 4.41
N LEU A 49 5.32 -8.01 4.12
CA LEU A 49 6.34 -7.21 4.79
C LEU A 49 6.02 -7.00 6.28
N VAL A 50 4.75 -6.78 6.63
CA VAL A 50 4.33 -6.69 8.03
C VAL A 50 4.66 -7.99 8.77
N LEU A 51 4.35 -9.14 8.18
CA LEU A 51 4.68 -10.44 8.77
C LEU A 51 6.18 -10.64 8.91
N ALA A 52 6.97 -10.35 7.86
CA ALA A 52 8.42 -10.45 7.91
C ALA A 52 9.05 -9.55 8.99
N ILE A 53 8.54 -8.32 9.16
CA ILE A 53 8.98 -7.42 10.25
C ILE A 53 8.62 -8.02 11.61
N LYS A 54 7.39 -8.57 11.76
CA LYS A 54 6.96 -9.22 13.00
C LYS A 54 7.87 -10.40 13.34
N GLU A 55 8.09 -11.29 12.39
CA GLU A 55 8.94 -12.48 12.54
C GLU A 55 10.37 -12.09 12.90
N SER A 56 11.00 -11.19 12.14
CA SER A 56 12.38 -10.76 12.38
C SER A 56 12.59 -10.15 13.78
N LEU A 57 11.64 -9.33 14.24
CA LEU A 57 11.73 -8.72 15.56
C LEU A 57 11.37 -9.72 16.68
N PHE A 58 10.47 -10.65 16.43
CA PHE A 58 10.10 -11.69 17.39
C PHE A 58 11.23 -12.72 17.57
N GLU A 59 11.93 -13.09 16.49
CA GLU A 59 13.13 -13.93 16.57
C GLU A 59 14.24 -13.26 17.39
N SER A 60 14.41 -11.94 17.23
CA SER A 60 15.48 -11.20 17.90
C SER A 60 15.20 -10.90 19.38
N TYR A 61 13.93 -10.63 19.75
CA TYR A 61 13.58 -10.09 21.08
C TYR A 61 12.45 -10.86 21.80
N GLY A 62 11.84 -11.86 21.17
CA GLY A 62 10.79 -12.70 21.75
C GLY A 62 9.51 -11.96 22.14
N LYS A 63 8.73 -12.56 23.05
CA LYS A 63 7.40 -12.07 23.48
C LYS A 63 7.43 -10.73 24.22
N GLU A 64 8.60 -10.29 24.71
CA GLU A 64 8.70 -9.01 25.42
C GLU A 64 8.43 -7.80 24.53
N ILE A 65 8.50 -7.97 23.20
CA ILE A 65 8.32 -6.88 22.24
C ILE A 65 6.96 -6.20 22.34
N GLN A 66 5.91 -6.94 22.68
CA GLN A 66 4.54 -6.42 22.84
C GLN A 66 4.43 -5.38 23.96
N LYS A 67 5.33 -5.43 24.96
CA LYS A 67 5.37 -4.51 26.10
C LYS A 67 6.27 -3.30 25.87
N LYS A 68 6.98 -3.24 24.73
CA LYS A 68 7.94 -2.15 24.46
C LYS A 68 7.22 -0.89 23.99
N ASN A 69 7.81 0.26 24.30
CA ASN A 69 7.28 1.55 23.92
C ASN A 69 7.83 2.01 22.55
N GLU A 70 7.26 3.08 22.02
CA GLU A 70 7.65 3.63 20.72
C GLU A 70 9.14 4.01 20.66
N ASN A 71 9.67 4.63 21.72
CA ASN A 71 11.08 5.03 21.79
C ASN A 71 12.04 3.84 21.68
N TRP A 72 11.64 2.66 22.18
CA TRP A 72 12.42 1.44 22.02
C TRP A 72 12.43 0.98 20.55
N PHE A 73 11.29 1.00 19.86
CA PHE A 73 11.22 0.70 18.42
C PHE A 73 12.04 1.70 17.61
N LYS A 74 11.95 3.00 17.92
CA LYS A 74 12.76 4.03 17.26
C LYS A 74 14.25 3.69 17.35
N LYS A 75 14.75 3.35 18.54
CA LYS A 75 16.15 3.00 18.76
C LYS A 75 16.59 1.79 17.93
N ILE A 76 15.75 0.77 17.78
CA ILE A 76 16.10 -0.44 17.03
C ILE A 76 16.06 -0.20 15.52
N LEU A 77 15.03 0.51 15.04
CA LEU A 77 14.85 0.79 13.61
C LEU A 77 15.88 1.79 13.07
N GLU A 78 16.41 2.66 13.94
CA GLU A 78 17.49 3.61 13.62
C GLU A 78 18.88 3.00 13.78
N ARG A 79 19.03 1.91 14.54
CA ARG A 79 20.29 1.15 14.62
C ARG A 79 20.49 0.30 13.37
N ASP A 80 21.75 0.08 13.01
CA ASP A 80 22.15 -0.80 11.90
C ASP A 80 21.80 -2.29 12.12
N GLU A 81 21.25 -2.64 13.29
CA GLU A 81 20.78 -4.00 13.60
C GLU A 81 19.55 -4.39 12.77
N PHE A 82 18.72 -3.43 12.31
CA PHE A 82 17.53 -3.74 11.51
C PHE A 82 17.79 -3.58 10.01
N ASP A 83 18.07 -4.70 9.33
CA ASP A 83 18.38 -4.70 7.90
C ASP A 83 17.12 -4.62 7.02
N TRP A 84 16.77 -3.38 6.67
CA TRP A 84 15.69 -3.06 5.74
C TRP A 84 15.87 -3.63 4.32
N GLN A 85 17.11 -3.93 3.90
CA GLN A 85 17.35 -4.58 2.60
C GLN A 85 16.94 -6.04 2.64
N VAL A 86 17.22 -6.74 3.74
CA VAL A 86 16.77 -8.13 3.95
C VAL A 86 15.25 -8.18 3.97
N ILE A 87 14.60 -7.29 4.73
CA ILE A 87 13.13 -7.21 4.77
C ILE A 87 12.54 -6.93 3.38
N ALA A 88 13.13 -6.02 2.60
CA ALA A 88 12.64 -5.72 1.26
C ALA A 88 12.68 -6.93 0.31
N LYS A 89 13.61 -7.87 0.52
CA LYS A 89 13.78 -9.09 -0.29
C LYS A 89 12.79 -10.21 0.07
N GLN A 90 12.07 -10.11 1.20
CA GLN A 90 11.09 -11.12 1.65
C GLN A 90 9.86 -11.25 0.73
N THR A 91 9.69 -10.33 -0.21
CA THR A 91 8.64 -10.41 -1.23
C THR A 91 9.22 -10.06 -2.59
N TRP A 92 8.80 -10.74 -3.65
CA TRP A 92 9.21 -10.42 -5.02
C TRP A 92 8.47 -9.21 -5.59
N ILE A 93 7.36 -8.80 -4.94
CA ILE A 93 6.51 -7.71 -5.42
C ILE A 93 7.28 -6.39 -5.29
N PRO A 94 7.46 -5.61 -6.39
CA PRO A 94 8.29 -4.40 -6.40
C PRO A 94 7.52 -3.16 -5.91
N ILE A 95 6.23 -3.28 -5.61
CA ILE A 95 5.36 -2.20 -5.17
C ILE A 95 4.65 -2.55 -3.87
N ILE A 96 4.33 -1.54 -3.09
CA ILE A 96 3.66 -1.68 -1.79
C ILE A 96 2.59 -0.62 -1.62
N SER A 97 1.46 -1.02 -1.05
CA SER A 97 0.35 -0.13 -0.70
C SER A 97 -0.06 -0.39 0.73
N THR A 98 -0.10 0.66 1.55
CA THR A 98 -0.56 0.54 2.93
C THR A 98 -2.05 0.18 2.98
N LYS A 99 -2.51 -0.39 4.10
CA LYS A 99 -3.89 -0.89 4.27
C LYS A 99 -4.96 0.10 3.80
N ARG A 100 -4.82 1.38 4.15
CA ARG A 100 -5.78 2.46 3.83
C ARG A 100 -5.45 3.29 2.58
N SER A 101 -4.35 3.01 1.88
CA SER A 101 -3.99 3.77 0.67
C SER A 101 -4.63 3.15 -0.57
N LEU A 102 -5.05 4.02 -1.50
CA LEU A 102 -5.41 3.62 -2.86
C LEU A 102 -4.22 3.66 -3.81
N GLY A 103 -3.11 4.31 -3.44
CA GLY A 103 -1.89 4.37 -4.24
C GLY A 103 -0.88 3.30 -3.83
N PHE A 104 0.16 3.14 -4.65
CA PHE A 104 1.30 2.28 -4.37
C PHE A 104 2.62 3.04 -4.54
N LYS A 105 3.64 2.61 -3.80
CA LYS A 105 5.02 3.13 -3.88
C LYS A 105 5.96 2.02 -4.33
N VAL A 106 7.04 2.38 -5.01
CA VAL A 106 8.13 1.45 -5.31
C VAL A 106 8.79 1.02 -4.00
N LYS A 107 8.95 -0.29 -3.83
CA LYS A 107 9.56 -0.90 -2.65
C LYS A 107 11.08 -0.72 -2.71
N SER A 108 11.62 -0.10 -1.68
CA SER A 108 13.06 -0.01 -1.40
C SER A 108 13.28 0.09 0.11
N ALA A 109 14.49 -0.17 0.60
CA ALA A 109 14.81 0.02 2.02
C ALA A 109 14.43 1.44 2.51
N GLY A 110 14.69 2.47 1.69
CA GLY A 110 14.31 3.84 2.00
C GLY A 110 12.79 4.07 2.03
N SER A 111 12.02 3.44 1.14
CA SER A 111 10.55 3.54 1.19
C SER A 111 9.99 2.82 2.41
N LEU A 112 10.55 1.66 2.78
CA LEU A 112 10.14 0.89 3.94
C LEU A 112 10.38 1.67 5.24
N LYS A 113 11.57 2.27 5.42
CA LYS A 113 11.87 3.17 6.56
C LYS A 113 10.84 4.29 6.72
N LYS A 114 10.36 4.86 5.61
CA LYS A 114 9.36 5.94 5.62
C LYS A 114 7.93 5.44 5.91
N ILE A 115 7.61 4.20 5.57
CA ILE A 115 6.27 3.62 5.75
C ILE A 115 6.14 3.00 7.14
N PHE A 116 7.18 2.33 7.62
CA PHE A 116 7.23 1.62 8.87
C PHE A 116 7.99 2.45 9.91
N THR A 117 7.37 3.54 10.34
CA THR A 117 7.87 4.35 11.46
C THR A 117 7.78 3.58 12.78
N SER A 118 8.47 4.05 13.82
CA SER A 118 8.39 3.49 15.17
C SER A 118 6.95 3.41 15.69
N GLU A 119 6.18 4.46 15.46
CA GLU A 119 4.75 4.53 15.79
C GLU A 119 3.96 3.44 15.04
N LYS A 120 4.15 3.34 13.72
CA LYS A 120 3.45 2.35 12.89
C LYS A 120 3.77 0.91 13.31
N ILE A 121 5.02 0.64 13.65
CA ILE A 121 5.44 -0.69 14.10
C ILE A 121 4.83 -0.99 15.46
N LYS A 122 4.83 -0.04 16.40
CA LYS A 122 4.16 -0.23 17.69
C LYS A 122 2.67 -0.56 17.49
N GLU A 123 1.95 0.16 16.64
CA GLU A 123 0.55 -0.16 16.31
C GLU A 123 0.39 -1.59 15.80
N ILE A 124 1.26 -2.03 14.88
CA ILE A 124 1.24 -3.38 14.30
C ILE A 124 1.36 -4.48 15.37
N PHE A 125 2.09 -4.23 16.47
CA PHE A 125 2.26 -5.16 17.59
C PHE A 125 1.21 -5.02 18.70
N GLN A 126 0.43 -3.94 18.72
CA GLN A 126 -0.61 -3.67 19.73
C GLN A 126 -2.03 -3.87 19.22
N GLU A 127 -2.24 -3.97 17.89
CA GLU A 127 -3.53 -4.30 17.26
C GLU A 127 -3.91 -5.81 17.34
N GLU A 128 -3.30 -6.60 18.25
CA GLU A 128 -3.67 -8.02 18.50
C GLU A 128 -4.50 -8.19 19.78
#